data_AF-A0A6C0HS65-F1
#
_entry.id   AF-A0A6C0HS65-F1
#
_cell.length_a   1.000
_cell.length_b   1.000
_cell.length_c   1.000
_cell.angle_alpha   90.00
_cell.angle_beta   90.00
_cell.angle_gamma   90.00
#
_symmetry.space_group_name_H-M   'P 1'
#
loop_
_entity.id
_entity.type
_entity.pdbx_description
1 polymer ?
#
loop_
_entity_poly.entity_id
_entity_poly.type
_entity_poly.pdbx_seq_one_letter_code
_entity_poly.pdbx_strand_id
1 'polypeptide(L)' 'MIIYVIHNCPFCKKAIMALDHYHLKYKVIRVKKSEKDYYKKQNKMETFPQIFDGRRKIGGYDNLIEYLTILN' A
#
# COMPACT_ATOMS: atom_id res chain seq x y z
N MET A 1 7.79 1.00 6.13
CA MET A 1 6.99 0.88 4.89
C MET A 1 6.26 2.18 4.55
N ILE A 2 5.90 2.38 3.28
CA ILE A 2 5.05 3.47 2.80
C ILE A 2 3.85 2.85 2.07
N ILE A 3 2.64 3.32 2.39
CA ILE A 3 1.42 2.90 1.73
C ILE A 3 0.66 4.11 1.19
N TYR A 4 0.41 4.12 -0.10
CA TYR A 4 -0.50 5.07 -0.73
C TYR A 4 -1.91 4.50 -0.71
N VAL A 5 -2.89 5.31 -0.28
CA VAL A 5 -4.29 4.91 -0.15
C VAL A 5 -5.21 5.96 -0.76
N ILE A 6 -6.36 5.53 -1.25
CA ILE A 6 -7.43 6.41 -1.72
C ILE A 6 -8.67 6.26 -0.82
N HIS A 7 -9.57 7.26 -0.86
CA HIS A 7 -10.82 7.24 -0.10
C HIS A 7 -11.74 6.10 -0.54
N ASN A 8 -12.52 5.53 0.39
CA ASN A 8 -13.44 4.41 0.19
C ASN A 8 -12.83 3.18 -0.52
N CYS A 9 -11.62 2.80 -0.12
CA CYS A 9 -10.89 1.64 -0.66
C CYS A 9 -10.83 0.49 0.37
N PRO A 10 -11.63 -0.59 0.20
CA PRO A 10 -11.63 -1.72 1.13
C PRO A 10 -10.26 -2.39 1.26
N PHE A 11 -9.55 -2.59 0.14
CA PHE A 11 -8.21 -3.19 0.14
C PHE A 11 -7.17 -2.33 0.85
N CYS A 12 -7.32 -1.00 0.80
CA CYS A 12 -6.44 -0.08 1.52
C CYS A 12 -6.65 -0.21 3.03
N LYS A 13 -7.90 -0.35 3.49
CA LYS A 13 -8.21 -0.61 4.90
C LYS A 13 -7.63 -1.95 5.35
N LYS A 14 -7.81 -3.01 4.55
CA LYS A 14 -7.25 -4.34 4.85
C LYS A 14 -5.72 -4.32 4.92
N ALA A 15 -5.04 -3.62 4.01
CA ALA A 15 -3.59 -3.48 4.03
C ALA A 15 -3.08 -2.79 5.30
N ILE A 16 -3.74 -1.71 5.74
CA ILE A 16 -3.41 -1.02 6.99
C ILE A 16 -3.59 -1.98 8.18
N MET A 17 -4.73 -2.68 8.27
CA MET A 17 -4.98 -3.65 9.33
C MET A 17 -3.95 -4.78 9.37
N ALA A 18 -3.50 -5.27 8.21
CA ALA A 18 -2.45 -6.27 8.12
C ALA A 18 -1.11 -5.73 8.65
N LEU A 19 -0.73 -4.51 8.26
CA LEU A 19 0.50 -3.88 8.78
C LEU A 19 0.44 -3.65 10.30
N ASP A 20 -0.72 -3.26 10.83
CA ASP A 20 -0.97 -3.11 12.26
C ASP A 20 -0.85 -4.46 12.99
N HIS A 21 -1.45 -5.52 12.45
CA HIS A 21 -1.41 -6.86 13.03
C HIS A 21 0.02 -7.42 13.15
N TYR A 22 0.86 -7.15 12.15
CA TYR A 22 2.28 -7.51 12.14
C TYR A 22 3.17 -6.53 12.91
N HIS A 23 2.59 -5.51 13.57
CA HIS A 23 3.31 -4.50 14.36
C HIS A 23 4.41 -3.76 13.58
N LEU A 24 4.22 -3.57 12.27
CA LEU A 24 5.21 -2.93 11.40
C LEU A 24 5.09 -1.40 11.45
N LYS A 25 6.23 -0.71 11.36
CA LYS A 25 6.24 0.75 11.20
C LYS A 25 5.94 1.14 9.75
N TYR A 26 4.89 1.94 9.54
CA TYR A 26 4.53 2.43 8.22
C TYR A 26 4.05 3.89 8.22
N LYS A 27 4.14 4.52 7.05
CA LYS A 27 3.58 5.85 6.77
C LYS A 27 2.45 5.73 5.75
N VAL A 28 1.32 6.37 6.04
CA VAL A 28 0.19 6.47 5.12
C VAL A 28 0.26 7.76 4.32
N ILE A 29 0.19 7.65 2.99
CA ILE A 29 0.02 8.78 2.08
C ILE A 29 -1.41 8.70 1.52
N ARG A 30 -2.26 9.64 1.90
CA ARG A 30 -3.64 9.72 1.41
C ARG A 30 -3.67 10.48 0.09
N VAL A 31 -3.95 9.77 -0.99
CA VAL A 31 -4.00 10.29 -2.35
C VAL A 31 -5.40 10.84 -2.62
N LYS A 32 -5.49 12.10 -3.04
CA LYS A 32 -6.77 12.70 -3.44
C LYS A 32 -7.24 12.11 -4.77
N LYS A 33 -8.55 12.17 -5.02
CA LYS A 33 -9.15 11.67 -6.28
C LYS A 33 -8.50 12.30 -7.52
N SER A 34 -8.19 13.60 -7.46
CA SER A 34 -7.55 14.36 -8.55
C SER A 34 -6.09 13.96 -8.81
N GLU A 35 -5.43 13.30 -7.85
CA GLU A 35 -4.01 12.93 -7.93
C GLU A 35 -3.83 11.42 -8.23
N LYS A 36 -4.92 10.66 -8.30
CA LYS A 36 -4.90 9.21 -8.44
C LYS A 36 -4.05 8.77 -9.62
N ASP A 37 -4.29 9.34 -10.79
CA ASP A 37 -3.62 8.93 -12.03
C ASP A 37 -2.16 9.40 -12.07
N TYR A 38 -1.85 10.52 -11.42
CA TYR A 38 -0.46 10.93 -11.20
C TYR A 38 0.30 9.86 -10.42
N TYR A 39 -0.20 9.43 -9.26
CA TYR A 39 0.48 8.44 -8.44
C TYR A 39 0.54 7.06 -9.11
N LYS A 40 -0.50 6.65 -9.85
CA LYS A 40 -0.43 5.44 -10.67
C LYS A 40 0.74 5.47 -11.65
N LYS A 41 0.88 6.56 -12.41
CA LYS A 41 1.94 6.73 -13.39
C LYS A 41 3.32 6.81 -12.73
N GLN A 42 3.46 7.62 -11.68
CA GLN A 42 4.73 7.80 -10.96
C GLN A 42 5.21 6.50 -10.32
N ASN A 43 4.30 5.77 -9.66
CA ASN A 43 4.64 4.53 -8.95
C ASN A 43 4.61 3.29 -9.85
N LYS A 44 4.29 3.45 -11.15
CA LYS A 44 4.16 2.37 -12.14
C LYS A 44 3.24 1.26 -11.63
N MET A 45 2.04 1.64 -11.21
CA MET A 45 1.01 0.76 -10.64
C MET A 45 -0.39 1.21 -11.04
N GLU A 46 -1.26 0.26 -11.36
CA GLU A 46 -2.61 0.58 -11.85
C GLU A 46 -3.68 0.70 -10.76
N THR A 47 -3.39 0.25 -9.53
CA THR A 47 -4.38 0.14 -8.46
C THR A 47 -3.84 0.69 -7.14
N PHE A 48 -4.73 0.81 -6.15
CA PHE A 48 -4.40 1.12 -4.76
C PHE A 48 -4.94 -0.03 -3.88
N PRO A 49 -4.33 -0.34 -2.73
CA PRO A 49 -3.17 0.33 -2.14
C PRO A 49 -1.88 0.14 -2.96
N GLN A 50 -0.94 1.09 -2.85
CA GLN A 50 0.40 0.96 -3.44
C GLN A 50 1.41 0.94 -2.31
N ILE A 51 2.12 -0.18 -2.17
CA ILE A 51 2.91 -0.47 -0.97
C ILE A 51 4.38 -0.59 -1.34
N PHE A 52 5.21 0.05 -0.53
CA PHE A 52 6.66 0.07 -0.66
C PHE A 52 7.32 -0.24 0.69
N ASP A 53 8.42 -0.99 0.63
CA ASP A 53 9.35 -1.14 1.75
C ASP A 53 10.71 -0.53 1.37
N GLY A 54 11.03 0.62 1.97
CA GLY A 54 12.13 1.45 1.51
C GLY A 54 11.97 1.82 0.02
N ARG A 55 12.93 1.38 -0.80
CA ARG A 55 12.92 1.57 -2.28
C ARG A 55 12.26 0.40 -3.03
N ARG A 56 11.93 -0.69 -2.34
CA ARG A 56 11.34 -1.89 -2.96
C ARG A 56 9.83 -1.69 -3.13
N LYS A 57 9.34 -1.85 -4.36
CA LYS A 57 7.91 -1.96 -4.64
C LYS A 57 7.43 -3.34 -4.19
N ILE A 58 6.45 -3.37 -3.29
CA ILE A 58 5.78 -4.60 -2.84
C ILE A 58 4.60 -4.89 -3.77
N GLY A 59 3.75 -3.90 -4.02
CA GLY A 59 2.58 -4.05 -4.89
C GLY A 59 1.29 -3.70 -4.18
N GLY A 60 0.23 -4.46 -4.49
CA GLY A 60 -1.10 -4.31 -3.90
C GLY A 60 -1.28 -5.06 -2.59
N TYR A 61 -2.54 -5.21 -2.15
CA TYR A 61 -2.86 -5.92 -0.91
C TYR A 61 -2.43 -7.39 -0.93
N ASP A 62 -2.68 -8.13 -2.01
CA ASP A 62 -2.33 -9.55 -2.06
C ASP A 62 -0.81 -9.75 -2.00
N ASN A 63 -0.05 -8.89 -2.69
CA ASN A 63 1.41 -8.89 -2.62
C ASN A 63 1.94 -8.57 -1.22
N LEU A 64 1.24 -7.69 -0.47
CA LEU A 64 1.58 -7.43 0.92
C LEU A 64 1.41 -8.69 1.77
N ILE A 65 0.30 -9.41 1.62
CA ILE A 65 0.06 -10.63 2.41
C ILE A 65 1.13 -11.68 2.12
N GLU A 66 1.44 -11.92 0.85
CA GLU A 66 2.52 -12.82 0.45
C GLU A 66 3.86 -12.39 1.08
N TYR A 67 4.20 -11.10 0.98
CA TYR A 67 5.43 -10.55 1.56
C TYR A 67 5.51 -10.71 3.08
N LEU A 68 4.41 -10.45 3.81
CA LEU A 68 4.35 -10.56 5.27
C LEU A 68 4.44 -12.01 5.74
N THR A 69 3.91 -12.96 4.96
CA THR A 69 3.95 -14.39 5.31
C THR A 69 5.38 -14.94 5.26
N ILE A 70 6.27 -14.35 4.45
CA ILE A 70 7.68 -14.75 4.36
C ILE A 70 8.52 -14.18 5.52
N LEU A 71 8.07 -13.11 6.17
CA LEU A 71 8.80 -12.43 7.25
C LEU A 71 8.59 -13.06 8.64
N ASN A 72 7.58 -13.92 8.78
CA ASN A 72 7.29 -14.70 10.00
C ASN A 72 7.78 -16.14 9.85
#